data_AF-A0A820KL84-F1
#
_entry.id   AF-A0A820KL84-F1
#
_cell.length_a   1.000
_cell.length_b   1.000
_cell.length_c   1.000
_cell.angle_alpha   90.00
_cell.angle_beta   90.00
_cell.angle_gamma   90.00
#
_symmetry.space_group_name_H-M   'P 1'
#
loop_
_entity.id
_entity.type
_entity.pdbx_description
1 polymer ?
#
loop_
_entity_poly.entity_id
_entity_poly.type
_entity_poly.pdbx_seq_one_letter_code
_entity_poly.pdbx_strand_id
1 'polypeptide(L)'
;MNKDSKIASQVSYAYDAQQVDFNEEQFDDNQKQRVEVIEDGRVTTDQQTTESYQVAGDIIVDNNQQIFSEMNKIDMDISPIVGYAEEPLLPLAEACAPLIDIINNLSVYVQLALDETPESPPDGLTVDESAAIRLYTIEWERPHRSLYSMLNHTLKSTNREELRPYFKYMKLFLTALVRLPCVPPLTVWRGVTKKLTAEFPPGTPMTWWSFSSCTTSLSVLENNMYLGTTGARTLYSVEAINGRTIRAHSHFVTEEEILLLPGTHMIVQSQLSPASDLYIIHLKQVIPEQTLLEPPFEGNFQDFRSIF
;
A
#
# COMPACT_ATOMS: atom_id res chain seq x y z
N MET A 1 -5.01 56.74 47.36
CA MET A 1 -6.21 56.09 46.78
C MET A 1 -5.86 54.62 46.64
N ASN A 2 -6.14 53.77 47.63
CA ASN A 2 -7.37 52.94 47.80
C ASN A 2 -7.78 52.25 46.49
N LYS A 3 -7.99 50.93 46.39
CA LYS A 3 -8.19 49.86 47.40
C LYS A 3 -8.09 48.48 46.72
N ASP A 4 -7.74 47.48 47.53
CA ASP A 4 -7.83 46.03 47.30
C ASP A 4 -9.22 45.51 46.86
N SER A 5 -9.24 44.37 46.14
CA SER A 5 -9.87 43.12 46.64
C SER A 5 -9.63 41.89 45.73
N LYS A 6 -9.04 40.83 46.31
CA LYS A 6 -9.16 39.41 45.94
C LYS A 6 -10.62 38.93 46.04
N ILE A 7 -11.05 37.94 45.22
CA ILE A 7 -11.80 36.67 45.50
C ILE A 7 -11.82 35.87 44.16
N ALA A 8 -11.06 34.78 43.93
CA ALA A 8 -11.24 33.36 44.30
C ALA A 8 -12.45 32.63 43.66
N SER A 9 -12.19 31.72 42.71
CA SER A 9 -12.82 30.38 42.68
C SER A 9 -12.03 29.43 41.78
N GLN A 10 -11.47 28.39 42.43
CA GLN A 10 -10.95 27.17 41.85
C GLN A 10 -12.12 26.22 41.56
N VAL A 11 -12.06 25.45 40.47
CA VAL A 11 -12.63 24.09 40.43
C VAL A 11 -11.66 23.20 39.66
N SER A 12 -10.95 22.36 40.41
CA SER A 12 -10.22 21.18 39.94
C SER A 12 -11.21 20.01 39.81
N TYR A 13 -11.10 19.22 38.76
CA TYR A 13 -11.57 17.83 38.78
C TYR A 13 -10.36 16.92 38.71
N ALA A 14 -10.01 16.36 39.87
CA ALA A 14 -9.20 15.17 40.01
C ALA A 14 -10.09 13.96 39.71
N TYR A 15 -9.57 12.99 38.96
CA TYR A 15 -10.09 11.62 39.01
C TYR A 15 -9.07 10.76 39.75
N ASP A 16 -9.50 10.30 40.92
CA ASP A 16 -8.81 9.40 41.82
C ASP A 16 -8.62 8.03 41.18
N ALA A 17 -7.40 7.51 41.31
CA ALA A 17 -7.11 6.10 41.20
C ALA A 17 -7.60 5.40 42.48
N GLN A 18 -8.45 4.39 42.34
CA GLN A 18 -8.69 3.40 43.40
C GLN A 18 -8.32 2.01 42.91
N GLN A 19 -7.37 1.43 43.64
CA GLN A 19 -6.96 0.03 43.62
C GLN A 19 -8.14 -0.89 43.94
N VAL A 20 -8.21 -2.02 43.25
CA VAL A 20 -8.81 -3.25 43.78
C VAL A 20 -7.83 -4.39 43.51
N ASP A 21 -7.33 -4.94 44.61
CA ASP A 21 -6.48 -6.12 44.75
C ASP A 21 -7.25 -7.45 44.53
N PHE A 22 -6.50 -8.56 44.54
CA PHE A 22 -6.87 -9.99 44.57
C PHE A 22 -7.13 -10.64 43.19
N ASN A 23 -6.48 -11.73 42.75
CA ASN A 23 -5.68 -12.76 43.43
C ASN A 23 -4.76 -13.50 42.43
N GLU A 24 -3.55 -13.84 42.88
CA GLU A 24 -2.67 -14.87 42.31
C GLU A 24 -3.18 -16.28 42.70
N GLU A 25 -3.24 -17.19 41.72
CA GLU A 25 -3.09 -18.65 41.90
C GLU A 25 -2.25 -19.14 40.70
N GLN A 26 -0.92 -19.23 40.80
CA GLN A 26 -0.08 -20.36 41.24
C GLN A 26 -0.07 -21.65 40.35
N PHE A 27 1.17 -21.95 39.89
CA PHE A 27 1.77 -23.24 39.52
C PHE A 27 1.33 -23.98 38.22
N ASP A 28 2.26 -24.22 37.29
CA ASP A 28 3.19 -25.36 37.40
C ASP A 28 4.41 -25.19 36.46
N ASP A 29 5.57 -25.60 36.98
CA ASP A 29 6.91 -25.48 36.42
C ASP A 29 7.40 -26.91 36.16
N ASN A 30 7.42 -27.37 34.90
CA ASN A 30 8.15 -28.58 34.50
C ASN A 30 8.17 -28.76 32.98
N GLN A 31 9.30 -28.44 32.34
CA GLN A 31 10.20 -29.45 31.76
C GLN A 31 11.37 -28.75 31.05
N LYS A 32 12.47 -28.64 31.80
CA LYS A 32 13.82 -28.51 31.23
C LYS A 32 14.20 -29.84 30.59
N GLN A 33 14.48 -29.84 29.28
CA GLN A 33 15.45 -30.77 28.72
C GLN A 33 16.66 -30.00 28.22
N ARG A 34 17.81 -30.51 28.65
CA ARG A 34 19.16 -29.95 28.62
C ARG A 34 19.97 -30.81 27.68
N VAL A 35 20.62 -30.23 26.66
CA VAL A 35 21.85 -30.75 26.02
C VAL A 35 22.61 -29.52 25.50
N GLU A 36 23.49 -28.95 26.33
CA GLU A 36 24.95 -29.06 26.30
C GLU A 36 25.65 -28.23 25.20
N VAL A 37 26.44 -27.27 25.71
CA VAL A 37 27.28 -26.30 25.02
C VAL A 37 28.66 -26.91 24.80
N ILE A 38 29.23 -26.76 23.60
CA ILE A 38 30.68 -26.68 23.41
C ILE A 38 30.94 -25.64 22.32
N GLU A 39 31.53 -24.49 22.68
CA GLU A 39 32.76 -24.00 22.02
C GLU A 39 33.37 -22.80 22.76
N ASP A 40 34.69 -22.69 22.57
CA ASP A 40 35.70 -22.06 23.42
C ASP A 40 35.58 -20.54 23.65
N GLY A 41 36.12 -20.14 24.80
CA GLY A 41 36.14 -18.79 25.33
C GLY A 41 36.62 -17.68 24.40
N ARG A 42 35.90 -16.56 24.43
CA ARG A 42 36.44 -15.24 24.85
C ARG A 42 35.29 -14.24 25.07
N VAL A 43 35.56 -13.32 26.00
CA VAL A 43 34.63 -12.44 26.71
C VAL A 43 34.44 -11.09 25.97
N THR A 44 33.18 -10.67 25.89
CA THR A 44 32.56 -9.31 25.82
C THR A 44 32.93 -8.32 24.72
N THR A 45 31.90 -7.75 24.08
CA THR A 45 31.40 -6.38 24.41
C THR A 45 29.96 -6.20 23.93
N ASP A 46 29.19 -5.48 24.75
CA ASP A 46 27.78 -5.11 24.58
C ASP A 46 27.43 -4.61 23.17
N GLN A 47 26.37 -5.17 22.60
CA GLN A 47 25.54 -4.49 21.63
C GLN A 47 24.10 -4.54 22.13
N GLN A 48 23.55 -3.34 22.35
CA GLN A 48 22.11 -3.13 22.50
C GLN A 48 21.39 -3.85 21.36
N THR A 49 20.62 -4.87 21.72
CA THR A 49 19.64 -5.49 20.84
C THR A 49 18.53 -4.48 20.58
N THR A 50 18.63 -3.75 19.47
CA THR A 50 17.46 -3.22 18.80
C THR A 50 16.66 -4.41 18.28
N GLU A 51 15.54 -4.70 18.92
CA GLU A 51 14.55 -5.65 18.42
C GLU A 51 14.09 -5.18 17.03
N SER A 52 14.62 -5.83 16.00
CA SER A 52 14.12 -5.69 14.63
C SER A 52 12.75 -6.35 14.57
N TYR A 53 11.70 -5.57 14.40
CA TYR A 53 10.36 -6.07 14.06
C TYR A 53 10.48 -6.90 12.77
N GLN A 54 10.42 -8.21 12.95
CA GLN A 54 10.44 -9.18 11.85
C GLN A 54 9.07 -9.14 11.17
N VAL A 55 9.01 -8.49 10.01
CA VAL A 55 7.84 -8.48 9.14
C VAL A 55 7.72 -9.85 8.47
N ALA A 56 6.76 -10.65 8.92
CA ALA A 56 6.48 -11.99 8.40
C ALA A 56 5.73 -11.91 7.06
N GLY A 57 6.44 -12.11 5.95
CA GLY A 57 5.88 -12.28 4.61
C GLY A 57 5.47 -13.73 4.31
N ASP A 58 4.21 -13.91 3.91
CA ASP A 58 3.70 -14.87 2.93
C ASP A 58 3.87 -16.39 3.08
N ILE A 59 2.95 -17.00 3.85
CA ILE A 59 2.26 -18.23 3.46
C ILE A 59 0.92 -17.85 2.83
N ILE A 60 0.80 -17.93 1.50
CA ILE A 60 -0.51 -18.00 0.84
C ILE A 60 -0.88 -19.48 0.78
N VAL A 61 -1.74 -19.92 1.70
CA VAL A 61 -2.61 -21.09 1.46
C VAL A 61 -4.02 -20.54 1.40
N ASP A 62 -4.32 -19.81 0.33
CA ASP A 62 -5.69 -19.46 -0.02
C ASP A 62 -6.31 -20.66 -0.74
N ASN A 63 -7.27 -21.33 -0.09
CA ASN A 63 -8.11 -22.38 -0.66
C ASN A 63 -9.10 -21.87 -1.73
N ASN A 64 -8.89 -20.67 -2.29
CA ASN A 64 -9.64 -20.11 -3.41
C ASN A 64 -8.84 -20.19 -4.72
N GLN A 65 -8.20 -21.34 -4.96
CA GLN A 65 -7.24 -21.54 -6.06
C GLN A 65 -7.83 -21.58 -7.47
N GLN A 66 -9.15 -21.45 -7.63
CA GLN A 66 -9.80 -21.62 -8.95
C GLN A 66 -10.27 -20.32 -9.61
N ILE A 67 -10.39 -19.21 -8.85
CA ILE A 67 -10.98 -17.96 -9.36
C ILE A 67 -9.92 -17.00 -9.93
N PHE A 68 -8.69 -17.03 -9.39
CA PHE A 68 -7.61 -16.12 -9.81
C PHE A 68 -7.10 -16.33 -11.24
N SER A 69 -7.28 -17.53 -11.81
CA SER A 69 -6.85 -17.85 -13.18
C SER A 69 -7.89 -17.53 -14.25
N GLU A 70 -9.12 -17.15 -13.87
CA GLU A 70 -10.20 -16.94 -14.85
C GLU A 70 -10.39 -15.49 -15.27
N MET A 71 -9.89 -14.50 -14.52
CA MET A 71 -10.21 -13.08 -14.74
C MET A 71 -9.21 -12.31 -15.62
N ASN A 72 -8.08 -12.90 -16.00
CA ASN A 72 -7.18 -12.35 -17.05
C ASN A 72 -7.47 -12.95 -18.44
N LYS A 73 -8.56 -13.72 -18.58
CA LYS A 73 -9.06 -14.14 -19.88
C LYS A 73 -9.81 -12.97 -20.51
N ILE A 74 -9.29 -12.54 -21.66
CA ILE A 74 -9.92 -11.60 -22.59
C ILE A 74 -9.78 -10.16 -22.06
N ASP A 75 -9.49 -9.25 -22.98
CA ASP A 75 -9.77 -7.82 -22.84
C ASP A 75 -11.28 -7.68 -22.56
N MET A 76 -11.70 -8.01 -21.33
CA MET A 76 -13.00 -7.62 -20.84
C MET A 76 -12.95 -6.11 -20.94
N ASP A 77 -13.84 -5.55 -21.74
CA ASP A 77 -14.09 -4.12 -21.84
C ASP A 77 -14.62 -3.65 -20.50
N ILE A 78 -13.72 -3.61 -19.51
CA ILE A 78 -14.02 -3.11 -18.19
C ILE A 78 -14.11 -1.60 -18.37
N SER A 79 -15.27 -1.05 -18.02
CA SER A 79 -15.51 0.37 -18.19
C SER A 79 -14.49 1.22 -17.43
N PRO A 80 -14.23 2.46 -17.90
CA PRO A 80 -13.40 3.43 -17.20
C PRO A 80 -13.80 3.62 -15.73
N ILE A 81 -12.83 4.04 -14.92
CA ILE A 81 -13.05 4.40 -13.52
C ILE A 81 -13.46 5.87 -13.47
N VAL A 82 -14.75 6.11 -13.24
CA VAL A 82 -15.41 7.43 -13.27
C VAL A 82 -16.31 7.63 -12.05
N GLY A 83 -16.71 8.86 -11.79
CA GLY A 83 -17.71 9.24 -10.78
C GLY A 83 -17.12 9.49 -9.39
N TYR A 84 -15.95 8.94 -9.07
CA TYR A 84 -15.25 9.26 -7.82
C TYR A 84 -14.76 10.73 -7.79
N ALA A 85 -14.54 11.33 -8.96
CA ALA A 85 -14.12 12.73 -9.08
C ALA A 85 -15.18 13.72 -8.58
N GLU A 86 -16.46 13.32 -8.61
CA GLU A 86 -17.59 14.13 -8.15
C GLU A 86 -17.76 14.12 -6.61
N GLU A 87 -17.05 13.24 -5.90
CA GLU A 87 -17.05 13.27 -4.44
C GLU A 87 -16.37 14.54 -3.92
N PRO A 88 -16.85 15.12 -2.80
CA PRO A 88 -16.15 16.21 -2.14
C PRO A 88 -14.77 15.75 -1.67
N LEU A 89 -13.81 16.67 -1.69
CA LEU A 89 -12.53 16.43 -1.04
C LEU A 89 -12.72 16.51 0.49
N LEU A 90 -12.50 15.40 1.18
CA LEU A 90 -12.77 15.24 2.62
C LEU A 90 -11.49 14.92 3.40
N PRO A 91 -11.45 15.19 4.72
CA PRO A 91 -10.42 14.66 5.61
C PRO A 91 -10.36 13.13 5.57
N LEU A 92 -9.20 12.53 5.88
CA LEU A 92 -8.96 11.09 5.71
C LEU A 92 -9.97 10.23 6.48
N ALA A 93 -10.28 10.60 7.72
CA ALA A 93 -11.25 9.86 8.54
C ALA A 93 -12.65 9.83 7.91
N GLU A 94 -13.11 10.95 7.37
CA GLU A 94 -14.41 11.04 6.70
C GLU A 94 -14.40 10.34 5.33
N ALA A 95 -13.28 10.44 4.61
CA ALA A 95 -13.09 9.75 3.33
C ALA A 95 -13.12 8.22 3.47
N CYS A 96 -12.62 7.70 4.59
CA CYS A 96 -12.63 6.28 4.93
C CYS A 96 -13.92 5.80 5.62
N ALA A 97 -14.82 6.71 6.04
CA ALA A 97 -16.02 6.34 6.80
C ALA A 97 -16.89 5.25 6.12
N PRO A 98 -17.12 5.24 4.79
CA PRO A 98 -17.90 4.19 4.13
C PRO A 98 -17.24 2.80 4.14
N LEU A 99 -15.94 2.72 4.48
CA LEU A 99 -15.13 1.50 4.41
C LEU A 99 -14.94 0.83 5.79
N ILE A 100 -15.35 1.48 6.89
CA ILE A 100 -15.08 1.01 8.26
C ILE A 100 -15.68 -0.38 8.53
N ASP A 101 -16.88 -0.66 7.99
CA ASP A 101 -17.54 -1.97 8.15
C ASP A 101 -17.10 -3.00 7.09
N ILE A 102 -16.28 -2.58 6.11
CA ILE A 102 -15.80 -3.42 5.00
C ILE A 102 -14.38 -3.90 5.27
N ILE A 103 -13.54 -3.04 5.86
CA ILE A 103 -12.11 -3.27 6.04
C ILE A 103 -11.80 -3.36 7.52
N ASN A 104 -11.25 -4.51 7.92
CA ASN A 104 -10.94 -4.80 9.32
C ASN A 104 -10.03 -3.74 9.92
N ASN A 105 -10.39 -3.26 11.12
CA ASN A 105 -9.64 -2.30 11.92
C ASN A 105 -9.25 -1.00 11.18
N LEU A 106 -9.96 -0.61 10.11
CA LEU A 106 -9.57 0.53 9.29
C LEU A 106 -9.34 1.81 10.09
N SER A 107 -10.19 2.11 11.07
CA SER A 107 -10.05 3.31 11.91
C SER A 107 -8.73 3.38 12.67
N VAL A 108 -8.19 2.24 13.12
CA VAL A 108 -6.89 2.17 13.81
C VAL A 108 -5.77 2.54 12.86
N TYR A 109 -5.80 2.01 11.64
CA TYR A 109 -4.77 2.29 10.65
C TYR A 109 -4.90 3.69 10.03
N VAL A 110 -6.11 4.24 9.94
CA VAL A 110 -6.33 5.66 9.61
C VAL A 110 -5.65 6.54 10.65
N GLN A 111 -5.83 6.25 11.94
CA GLN A 111 -5.18 7.01 13.01
C GLN A 111 -3.65 6.86 12.93
N LEU A 112 -3.15 5.63 12.74
CA LEU A 112 -1.72 5.38 12.54
C LEU A 112 -1.14 6.19 11.38
N ALA A 113 -1.81 6.21 10.23
CA ALA A 113 -1.37 6.96 9.07
C ALA A 113 -1.36 8.48 9.31
N LEU A 114 -2.30 9.00 10.10
CA LEU A 114 -2.31 10.41 10.50
C LEU A 114 -1.17 10.73 11.48
N ASP A 115 -1.00 9.91 12.51
CA ASP A 115 0.01 10.11 13.57
C ASP A 115 1.44 10.06 13.03
N GLU A 116 1.69 9.21 12.04
CA GLU A 116 3.00 9.11 11.37
C GLU A 116 3.21 10.15 10.27
N THR A 117 2.18 10.90 9.90
CA THR A 117 2.32 11.95 8.89
C THR A 117 2.79 13.26 9.54
N PRO A 118 3.88 13.88 9.03
CA PRO A 118 4.35 15.15 9.58
C PRO A 118 3.29 16.26 9.49
N GLU A 119 3.26 17.16 10.46
CA GLU A 119 2.36 18.33 10.46
C GLU A 119 2.51 19.21 9.21
N SER A 120 3.71 19.21 8.61
CA SER A 120 4.00 19.85 7.32
C SER A 120 4.60 18.82 6.35
N PRO A 121 3.76 18.05 5.63
CA PRO A 121 4.23 17.11 4.62
C PRO A 121 4.98 17.82 3.48
N PRO A 122 5.91 17.13 2.80
CA PRO A 122 6.56 17.67 1.62
C PRO A 122 5.59 17.79 0.42
N ASP A 123 6.11 18.30 -0.70
CA ASP A 123 5.42 18.35 -1.99
C ASP A 123 4.11 19.18 -2.00
N GLY A 124 3.93 20.00 -0.96
CA GLY A 124 2.77 20.87 -0.78
C GLY A 124 1.49 20.13 -0.44
N LEU A 125 1.57 18.83 -0.11
CA LEU A 125 0.40 18.05 0.29
C LEU A 125 -0.11 18.48 1.68
N THR A 126 -1.42 18.38 1.87
CA THR A 126 -2.01 18.47 3.21
C THR A 126 -1.69 17.21 4.01
N VAL A 127 -1.88 17.28 5.34
CA VAL A 127 -1.74 16.11 6.22
C VAL A 127 -2.64 14.96 5.75
N ASP A 128 -3.91 15.23 5.45
CA ASP A 128 -4.85 14.20 4.98
C ASP A 128 -4.46 13.60 3.63
N GLU A 129 -3.97 14.40 2.68
CA GLU A 129 -3.49 13.92 1.37
C GLU A 129 -2.28 13.01 1.53
N SER A 130 -1.29 13.43 2.32
CA SER A 130 -0.09 12.63 2.60
C SER A 130 -0.44 11.36 3.39
N ALA A 131 -1.32 11.46 4.39
CA ALA A 131 -1.76 10.33 5.19
C ALA A 131 -2.59 9.34 4.37
N ALA A 132 -3.34 9.78 3.36
CA ALA A 132 -4.03 8.88 2.45
C ALA A 132 -3.06 7.99 1.65
N ILE A 133 -1.93 8.57 1.21
CA ILE A 133 -0.84 7.81 0.57
C ILE A 133 -0.18 6.88 1.58
N ARG A 134 0.11 7.35 2.79
CA ARG A 134 0.69 6.51 3.85
C ARG A 134 -0.21 5.30 4.15
N LEU A 135 -1.50 5.53 4.35
CA LEU A 135 -2.50 4.48 4.62
C LEU A 135 -2.54 3.43 3.51
N TYR A 136 -2.38 3.85 2.25
CA TYR A 136 -2.30 2.94 1.12
C TYR A 136 -1.07 2.02 1.18
N THR A 137 0.01 2.42 1.84
CA THR A 137 1.27 1.67 1.89
C THR A 137 1.43 0.82 3.15
N ILE A 138 0.55 0.98 4.15
CA ILE A 138 0.61 0.16 5.36
C ILE A 138 0.06 -1.23 5.05
N GLU A 139 0.77 -2.28 5.46
CA GLU A 139 0.29 -3.66 5.39
C GLU A 139 -0.34 -4.08 6.72
N TRP A 140 -1.43 -4.83 6.64
CA TRP A 140 -2.17 -5.26 7.82
C TRP A 140 -1.58 -6.57 8.34
N GLU A 141 -1.76 -6.80 9.63
CA GLU A 141 -1.46 -8.11 10.20
C GLU A 141 -2.37 -9.21 9.63
N ARG A 142 -1.76 -10.36 9.33
CA ARG A 142 -2.47 -11.56 8.89
C ARG A 142 -3.45 -12.03 9.98
N PRO A 143 -4.64 -12.55 9.60
CA PRO A 143 -5.07 -12.92 8.25
C PRO A 143 -5.85 -11.81 7.51
N HIS A 144 -5.84 -10.57 8.00
CA HIS A 144 -6.69 -9.51 7.47
C HIS A 144 -6.08 -8.85 6.23
N ARG A 145 -6.94 -8.42 5.31
CA ARG A 145 -6.50 -7.70 4.10
C ARG A 145 -6.45 -6.21 4.37
N SER A 146 -5.33 -5.58 4.02
CA SER A 146 -5.13 -4.14 4.08
C SER A 146 -6.04 -3.37 3.10
N LEU A 147 -6.14 -2.05 3.30
CA LEU A 147 -6.86 -1.16 2.37
C LEU A 147 -6.32 -1.28 0.94
N TYR A 148 -5.00 -1.31 0.79
CA TYR A 148 -4.28 -1.59 -0.45
C TYR A 148 -4.80 -2.85 -1.14
N SER A 149 -4.79 -3.96 -0.40
CA SER A 149 -5.14 -5.29 -0.93
C SER A 149 -6.59 -5.33 -1.37
N MET A 150 -7.49 -4.77 -0.56
CA MET A 150 -8.92 -4.71 -0.85
C MET A 150 -9.22 -3.82 -2.06
N LEU A 151 -8.72 -2.58 -2.07
CA LEU A 151 -8.93 -1.63 -3.17
C LEU A 151 -8.39 -2.17 -4.50
N ASN A 152 -7.16 -2.68 -4.52
CA ASN A 152 -6.58 -3.22 -5.76
C ASN A 152 -7.32 -4.43 -6.32
N HIS A 153 -7.95 -5.23 -5.46
CA HIS A 153 -8.80 -6.32 -5.89
C HIS A 153 -10.10 -5.78 -6.51
N THR A 154 -10.77 -4.85 -5.83
CA THR A 154 -12.01 -4.24 -6.33
C THR A 154 -11.81 -3.50 -7.66
N LEU A 155 -10.65 -2.86 -7.85
CA LEU A 155 -10.30 -2.19 -9.11
C LEU A 155 -10.26 -3.14 -10.32
N LYS A 156 -10.02 -4.44 -10.11
CA LYS A 156 -10.05 -5.46 -11.18
C LYS A 156 -11.44 -6.02 -11.43
N SER A 157 -12.42 -5.68 -10.60
CA SER A 157 -13.78 -6.16 -10.77
C SER A 157 -14.39 -5.60 -12.07
N THR A 158 -15.11 -6.45 -12.78
CA THR A 158 -15.93 -6.06 -13.93
C THR A 158 -17.16 -5.27 -13.51
N ASN A 159 -17.55 -5.35 -12.24
CA ASN A 159 -18.65 -4.61 -11.67
C ASN A 159 -18.16 -3.33 -10.99
N ARG A 160 -18.22 -2.20 -11.69
CA ARG A 160 -17.77 -0.89 -11.17
C ARG A 160 -18.54 -0.40 -9.95
N GLU A 161 -19.76 -0.88 -9.73
CA GLU A 161 -20.52 -0.51 -8.52
C GLU A 161 -19.85 -1.00 -7.23
N GLU A 162 -19.02 -2.05 -7.28
CA GLU A 162 -18.26 -2.53 -6.12
C GLU A 162 -17.21 -1.52 -5.65
N LEU A 163 -16.80 -0.58 -6.53
CA LEU A 163 -15.84 0.45 -6.22
C LEU A 163 -16.47 1.66 -5.50
N ARG A 164 -17.81 1.80 -5.54
CA ARG A 164 -18.51 2.97 -4.95
C ARG A 164 -18.16 3.25 -3.48
N PRO A 165 -18.07 2.26 -2.57
CA PRO A 165 -17.67 2.53 -1.19
C PRO A 165 -16.30 3.20 -1.07
N TYR A 166 -15.42 3.02 -2.06
CA TYR A 166 -14.07 3.58 -2.08
C TYR A 166 -14.01 4.99 -2.67
N PHE A 167 -15.07 5.51 -3.28
CA PHE A 167 -14.99 6.75 -4.07
C PHE A 167 -14.48 7.95 -3.27
N LYS A 168 -14.94 8.12 -2.02
CA LYS A 168 -14.48 9.21 -1.15
C LYS A 168 -12.98 9.10 -0.81
N TYR A 169 -12.52 7.89 -0.49
CA TYR A 169 -11.10 7.64 -0.29
C TYR A 169 -10.29 7.84 -1.57
N MET A 170 -10.78 7.32 -2.71
CA MET A 170 -10.14 7.48 -4.02
C MET A 170 -10.04 8.95 -4.44
N LYS A 171 -11.06 9.77 -4.16
CA LYS A 171 -11.03 11.21 -4.40
C LYS A 171 -9.83 11.84 -3.68
N LEU A 172 -9.71 11.65 -2.38
CA LEU A 172 -8.60 12.18 -1.58
C LEU A 172 -7.24 11.63 -2.05
N PHE A 173 -7.14 10.31 -2.22
CA PHE A 173 -5.91 9.63 -2.57
C PHE A 173 -5.40 10.01 -3.97
N LEU A 174 -6.27 10.02 -4.98
CA LEU A 174 -5.88 10.40 -6.34
C LEU A 174 -5.62 11.90 -6.47
N THR A 175 -6.35 12.75 -5.73
CA THR A 175 -5.99 14.17 -5.59
C THR A 175 -4.56 14.32 -5.08
N ALA A 176 -4.18 13.60 -4.02
CA ALA A 176 -2.82 13.64 -3.48
C ALA A 176 -1.77 13.17 -4.52
N LEU A 177 -1.99 12.02 -5.17
CA LEU A 177 -1.05 11.46 -6.14
C LEU A 177 -0.85 12.34 -7.38
N VAL A 178 -1.90 13.00 -7.87
CA VAL A 178 -1.81 13.85 -9.07
C VAL A 178 -1.04 15.13 -8.80
N ARG A 179 -1.05 15.62 -7.56
CA ARG A 179 -0.24 16.77 -7.13
C ARG A 179 1.25 16.46 -7.05
N LEU A 180 1.61 15.19 -6.88
CA LEU A 180 3.00 14.76 -6.98
C LEU A 180 3.47 14.86 -8.44
N PRO A 181 4.71 15.33 -8.69
CA PRO A 181 5.25 15.38 -10.04
C PRO A 181 5.40 13.96 -10.62
N CYS A 182 5.12 13.82 -11.91
CA CYS A 182 5.52 12.62 -12.65
C CYS A 182 7.04 12.47 -12.59
N VAL A 183 7.52 11.26 -12.31
CA VAL A 183 8.93 10.97 -12.59
C VAL A 183 9.17 11.01 -14.11
N PRO A 184 10.37 11.43 -14.58
CA PRO A 184 10.73 11.31 -15.98
C PRO A 184 10.57 9.87 -16.48
N PRO A 185 10.29 9.63 -17.77
CA PRO A 185 10.17 8.28 -18.29
C PRO A 185 11.36 7.39 -17.91
N LEU A 186 11.08 6.22 -17.36
CA LEU A 186 12.08 5.30 -16.82
C LEU A 186 11.60 3.85 -16.85
N THR A 187 12.53 2.92 -16.67
CA THR A 187 12.19 1.52 -16.42
C THR A 187 11.97 1.30 -14.92
N VAL A 188 10.80 0.77 -14.57
CA VAL A 188 10.46 0.34 -13.20
C VAL A 188 10.22 -1.16 -13.16
N TRP A 189 10.42 -1.75 -11.98
CA TRP A 189 10.41 -3.18 -11.78
C TRP A 189 9.35 -3.59 -10.77
N ARG A 190 8.68 -4.72 -11.01
CA ARG A 190 7.75 -5.34 -10.07
C ARG A 190 7.92 -6.84 -10.05
N GLY A 191 8.14 -7.40 -8.85
CA GLY A 191 8.20 -8.85 -8.64
C GLY A 191 6.87 -9.43 -8.19
N VAL A 192 6.59 -10.67 -8.61
CA VAL A 192 5.51 -11.50 -8.06
C VAL A 192 5.96 -12.97 -7.99
N THR A 193 5.52 -13.68 -6.95
CA THR A 193 5.88 -15.08 -6.65
C THR A 193 5.01 -16.11 -7.40
N LYS A 194 4.71 -15.85 -8.67
CA LYS A 194 4.00 -16.77 -9.57
C LYS A 194 4.44 -16.65 -11.02
N LYS A 195 4.23 -17.70 -11.82
CA LYS A 195 4.43 -17.68 -13.27
C LYS A 195 3.21 -17.09 -13.98
N LEU A 196 3.40 -16.02 -14.75
CA LEU A 196 2.30 -15.30 -15.41
C LEU A 196 2.44 -15.20 -16.93
N THR A 197 3.47 -15.80 -17.54
CA THR A 197 3.75 -15.66 -18.98
C THR A 197 2.58 -16.00 -19.90
N ALA A 198 1.71 -16.93 -19.50
CA ALA A 198 0.55 -17.30 -20.30
C ALA A 198 -0.50 -16.16 -20.43
N GLU A 199 -0.52 -15.23 -19.47
CA GLU A 199 -1.48 -14.12 -19.41
C GLU A 199 -1.01 -12.88 -20.17
N PHE A 200 0.24 -12.86 -20.65
CA PHE A 200 0.85 -11.68 -21.28
C PHE A 200 1.47 -11.98 -22.65
N PRO A 201 0.74 -12.46 -23.67
CA PRO A 201 1.34 -12.75 -24.98
C PRO A 201 1.98 -11.49 -25.60
N PRO A 202 3.20 -11.56 -26.18
CA PRO A 202 3.83 -10.43 -26.86
C PRO A 202 2.93 -9.83 -27.96
N GLY A 203 2.96 -8.50 -28.09
CA GLY A 203 2.12 -7.73 -29.01
C GLY A 203 0.71 -7.44 -28.50
N THR A 204 0.33 -7.93 -27.32
CA THR A 204 -1.01 -7.74 -26.75
C THR A 204 -1.10 -6.39 -26.04
N PRO A 205 -2.06 -5.51 -26.40
CA PRO A 205 -2.41 -4.35 -25.59
C PRO A 205 -3.20 -4.81 -24.35
N MET A 206 -3.03 -4.12 -23.24
CA MET A 206 -3.75 -4.42 -22.00
C MET A 206 -3.89 -3.20 -21.10
N THR A 207 -4.87 -3.26 -20.20
CA THR A 207 -5.06 -2.24 -19.15
C THR A 207 -4.77 -2.83 -17.78
N TRP A 208 -3.86 -2.18 -17.05
CA TRP A 208 -3.53 -2.51 -15.68
C TRP A 208 -4.45 -1.75 -14.73
N TRP A 209 -5.54 -2.40 -14.33
CA TRP A 209 -6.61 -1.73 -13.59
C TRP A 209 -6.30 -1.40 -12.13
N SER A 210 -5.39 -2.14 -11.49
CA SER A 210 -4.94 -1.81 -10.13
C SER A 210 -3.85 -0.77 -10.14
N PHE A 211 -3.69 -0.06 -9.03
CA PHE A 211 -2.41 0.58 -8.75
C PHE A 211 -1.30 -0.47 -8.73
N SER A 212 -0.09 -0.07 -9.13
CA SER A 212 1.06 -0.96 -9.15
C SER A 212 2.24 -0.30 -8.46
N SER A 213 2.58 -0.79 -7.28
CA SER A 213 3.83 -0.46 -6.59
C SER A 213 4.98 -1.13 -7.35
N CYS A 214 5.89 -0.30 -7.83
CA CYS A 214 7.10 -0.69 -8.53
C CYS A 214 8.31 -0.08 -7.84
N THR A 215 9.50 -0.59 -8.12
CA THR A 215 10.75 -0.04 -7.61
C THR A 215 11.71 0.25 -8.77
N THR A 216 12.60 1.22 -8.56
CA THR A 216 13.76 1.44 -9.44
C THR A 216 14.97 0.61 -9.01
N SER A 217 14.92 0.02 -7.82
CA SER A 217 16.02 -0.75 -7.23
C SER A 217 15.73 -2.25 -7.28
N LEU A 218 16.41 -2.97 -8.19
CA LEU A 218 16.29 -4.43 -8.29
C LEU A 218 16.67 -5.15 -6.98
N SER A 219 17.55 -4.56 -6.16
CA SER A 219 17.95 -5.14 -4.86
C SER A 219 16.78 -5.28 -3.89
N VAL A 220 15.78 -4.40 -3.96
CA VAL A 220 14.55 -4.51 -3.15
C VAL A 220 13.81 -5.81 -3.49
N LEU A 221 13.86 -6.26 -4.75
CA LEU A 221 13.15 -7.45 -5.20
C LEU A 221 13.81 -8.77 -4.78
N GLU A 222 15.07 -8.76 -4.31
CA GLU A 222 15.73 -9.97 -3.79
C GLU A 222 15.04 -10.51 -2.53
N ASN A 223 14.29 -9.67 -1.82
CA ASN A 223 13.44 -10.10 -0.72
C ASN A 223 12.34 -11.06 -1.22
N ASN A 224 12.21 -12.19 -0.52
CA ASN A 224 11.24 -13.25 -0.82
C ASN A 224 9.77 -12.77 -0.76
N MET A 225 9.50 -11.64 -0.10
CA MET A 225 8.18 -11.01 -0.10
C MET A 225 7.77 -10.48 -1.48
N TYR A 226 8.72 -10.08 -2.34
CA TYR A 226 8.40 -9.54 -3.67
C TYR A 226 8.68 -10.55 -4.78
N LEU A 227 9.96 -10.78 -5.11
CA LEU A 227 10.37 -11.73 -6.14
C LEU A 227 11.07 -12.93 -5.50
N GLY A 228 12.01 -12.66 -4.60
CA GLY A 228 12.84 -13.70 -4.00
C GLY A 228 13.75 -14.39 -5.01
N THR A 229 14.37 -15.47 -4.55
CA THR A 229 15.37 -16.22 -5.33
C THR A 229 14.94 -17.64 -5.70
N THR A 230 13.78 -18.10 -5.22
CA THR A 230 13.31 -19.47 -5.41
C THR A 230 11.83 -19.54 -5.75
N GLY A 231 11.43 -20.60 -6.45
CA GLY A 231 10.03 -20.83 -6.82
C GLY A 231 9.63 -20.06 -8.08
N ALA A 232 8.49 -20.45 -8.67
CA ALA A 232 7.99 -19.82 -9.88
C ALA A 232 7.68 -18.35 -9.64
N ARG A 233 8.37 -17.45 -10.34
CA ARG A 233 8.32 -16.01 -10.10
C ARG A 233 8.41 -15.21 -11.39
N THR A 234 7.68 -14.10 -11.44
CA THR A 234 7.64 -13.21 -12.59
C THR A 234 8.17 -11.83 -12.20
N LEU A 235 9.13 -11.35 -12.97
CA LEU A 235 9.64 -9.98 -12.91
C LEU A 235 9.05 -9.19 -14.08
N TYR A 236 8.28 -8.16 -13.77
CA TYR A 236 7.85 -7.17 -14.74
C TYR A 236 8.92 -6.10 -14.91
N SER A 237 9.31 -5.86 -16.16
CA SER A 237 10.09 -4.70 -16.60
C SER A 237 9.13 -3.76 -17.29
N VAL A 238 8.92 -2.55 -16.76
CA VAL A 238 7.92 -1.61 -17.30
C VAL A 238 8.62 -0.33 -17.75
N GLU A 239 8.57 0.00 -19.05
CA GLU A 239 8.86 1.35 -19.54
C GLU A 239 7.68 2.26 -19.14
N ALA A 240 7.81 2.97 -18.02
CA ALA A 240 6.77 3.84 -17.46
C ALA A 240 6.99 5.30 -17.90
N ILE A 241 5.91 6.04 -18.14
CA ILE A 241 5.95 7.44 -18.60
C ILE A 241 5.35 8.44 -17.61
N ASN A 242 4.57 8.00 -16.62
CA ASN A 242 3.87 8.87 -15.68
C ASN A 242 3.80 8.31 -14.26
N GLY A 243 4.79 7.53 -13.84
CA GLY A 243 4.87 7.02 -12.47
C GLY A 243 4.95 8.17 -11.44
N ARG A 244 4.54 7.90 -10.20
CA ARG A 244 4.67 8.82 -9.07
C ARG A 244 5.60 8.24 -8.02
N THR A 245 6.63 8.99 -7.64
CA THR A 245 7.38 8.63 -6.43
C THR A 245 6.52 8.97 -5.23
N ILE A 246 6.28 7.98 -4.36
CA ILE A 246 5.53 8.18 -3.12
C ILE A 246 6.41 8.02 -1.88
N ARG A 247 7.72 7.90 -2.07
CA ARG A 247 8.70 7.64 -1.01
C ARG A 247 8.55 8.56 0.20
N ALA A 248 8.32 9.86 -0.02
CA ALA A 248 8.21 10.85 1.06
C ALA A 248 6.91 10.72 1.88
N HIS A 249 5.92 10.00 1.36
CA HIS A 249 4.59 9.83 1.93
C HIS A 249 4.27 8.37 2.29
N SER A 250 5.13 7.43 1.89
CA SER A 250 5.00 6.00 2.19
C SER A 250 5.35 5.69 3.65
N HIS A 251 4.74 4.63 4.18
CA HIS A 251 5.15 3.99 5.43
C HIS A 251 6.54 3.34 5.29
N PHE A 252 6.90 2.86 4.09
CA PHE A 252 8.18 2.22 3.80
C PHE A 252 9.10 3.12 2.96
N VAL A 253 9.81 4.04 3.62
CA VAL A 253 10.65 5.06 2.97
C VAL A 253 11.88 4.51 2.21
N THR A 254 12.22 3.23 2.37
CA THR A 254 13.41 2.58 1.79
C THR A 254 13.16 1.87 0.47
N GLU A 255 11.91 1.72 0.04
CA GLU A 255 11.57 0.90 -1.14
C GLU A 255 11.78 1.61 -2.49
N GLU A 256 12.07 2.91 -2.47
CA GLU A 256 12.16 3.77 -3.67
C GLU A 256 10.92 3.57 -4.56
N GLU A 257 9.75 3.57 -3.92
CA GLU A 257 8.49 3.16 -4.52
C GLU A 257 8.03 4.17 -5.58
N ILE A 258 7.84 3.66 -6.79
CA ILE A 258 7.16 4.32 -7.90
C ILE A 258 5.80 3.67 -8.08
N LEU A 259 4.74 4.42 -7.82
CA LEU A 259 3.38 3.99 -7.99
C LEU A 259 2.90 4.30 -9.42
N LEU A 260 2.41 3.28 -10.11
CA LEU A 260 1.61 3.44 -11.33
C LEU A 260 0.12 3.50 -10.97
N LEU A 261 -0.62 4.40 -11.62
CA LEU A 261 -2.05 4.62 -11.36
C LEU A 261 -2.92 3.50 -11.97
N PRO A 262 -4.15 3.30 -11.46
CA PRO A 262 -5.09 2.34 -12.04
C PRO A 262 -5.49 2.76 -13.45
N GLY A 263 -5.79 1.79 -14.29
CA GLY A 263 -6.10 2.04 -15.70
C GLY A 263 -4.86 2.31 -16.55
N THR A 264 -3.65 1.99 -16.07
CA THR A 264 -2.43 2.17 -16.86
C THR A 264 -2.46 1.28 -18.11
N HIS A 265 -2.44 1.87 -19.30
CA HIS A 265 -2.47 1.12 -20.56
C HIS A 265 -1.05 0.75 -21.02
N MET A 266 -0.87 -0.51 -21.44
CA MET A 266 0.44 -1.06 -21.78
C MET A 266 0.37 -2.01 -22.98
N ILE A 267 1.51 -2.20 -23.64
CA ILE A 267 1.71 -3.24 -24.66
C ILE A 267 2.78 -4.20 -24.17
N VAL A 268 2.49 -5.50 -24.22
CA VAL A 268 3.52 -6.52 -23.98
C VAL A 268 4.53 -6.49 -25.12
N GLN A 269 5.78 -6.14 -24.81
CA GLN A 269 6.85 -6.07 -25.81
C GLN A 269 7.48 -7.44 -26.04
N SER A 270 7.85 -8.13 -24.96
CA SER A 270 8.56 -9.40 -25.04
C SER A 270 8.48 -10.18 -23.73
N GLN A 271 8.90 -11.45 -23.79
CA GLN A 271 9.09 -12.29 -22.62
C GLN A 271 10.45 -12.98 -22.69
N LEU A 272 11.04 -13.25 -21.52
CA LEU A 272 12.27 -14.01 -21.39
C LEU A 272 12.15 -14.97 -20.20
N SER A 273 12.74 -16.16 -20.28
CA SER A 273 12.82 -17.11 -19.16
C SER A 273 14.29 -17.45 -18.92
N PRO A 274 15.04 -16.59 -18.21
CA PRO A 274 16.48 -16.77 -18.04
C PRO A 274 16.83 -17.95 -17.11
N ALA A 275 15.88 -18.41 -16.29
CA ALA A 275 16.00 -19.61 -15.47
C ALA A 275 14.68 -20.41 -15.53
N SER A 276 14.68 -21.63 -14.98
CA SER A 276 13.51 -22.53 -15.00
C SER A 276 12.32 -21.97 -14.21
N ASP A 277 12.59 -21.17 -13.18
CA ASP A 277 11.61 -20.64 -12.26
C ASP A 277 11.48 -19.10 -12.30
N LEU A 278 12.32 -18.41 -13.07
CA LEU A 278 12.26 -16.97 -13.29
C LEU A 278 11.74 -16.64 -14.69
N TYR A 279 10.70 -15.81 -14.73
CA TYR A 279 10.07 -15.31 -15.95
C TYR A 279 10.14 -13.78 -15.96
N ILE A 280 10.53 -13.19 -17.08
CA ILE A 280 10.55 -11.75 -17.27
C ILE A 280 9.52 -11.38 -18.32
N ILE A 281 8.69 -10.39 -18.01
CA ILE A 281 7.71 -9.81 -18.93
C ILE A 281 8.07 -8.34 -19.13
N HIS A 282 8.35 -7.96 -20.37
CA HIS A 282 8.63 -6.58 -20.74
C HIS A 282 7.36 -5.89 -21.22
N LEU A 283 7.03 -4.78 -20.57
CA LEU A 283 5.84 -3.99 -20.79
C LEU A 283 6.26 -2.57 -21.17
N LYS A 284 5.54 -1.98 -22.10
CA LYS A 284 5.68 -0.58 -22.45
C LYS A 284 4.38 0.15 -22.19
N GLN A 285 4.42 1.15 -21.33
CA GLN A 285 3.29 2.02 -21.11
C GLN A 285 3.03 2.87 -22.35
N VAL A 286 1.75 3.05 -22.67
CA VAL A 286 1.27 3.90 -23.75
C VAL A 286 0.12 4.77 -23.24
N ILE A 287 -0.09 5.92 -23.87
CA ILE A 287 -1.24 6.78 -23.56
C ILE A 287 -2.48 6.16 -24.22
N PRO A 288 -3.55 5.87 -23.47
CA PRO A 288 -4.77 5.32 -24.06
C PRO A 288 -5.48 6.35 -24.94
N GLU A 289 -6.25 5.87 -25.93
CA GLU A 289 -7.04 6.76 -26.80
C GLU A 289 -8.21 7.41 -26.04
N GLN A 290 -8.73 6.72 -25.02
CA GLN A 290 -9.82 7.15 -24.16
C GLN A 290 -9.35 7.31 -22.71
N THR A 291 -10.03 8.15 -21.94
CA THR A 291 -9.79 8.30 -20.51
C THR A 291 -10.22 7.04 -19.77
N LEU A 292 -9.26 6.32 -19.18
CA LEU A 292 -9.53 5.10 -18.40
C LEU A 292 -9.70 5.38 -16.89
N LEU A 293 -9.12 6.50 -16.41
CA LEU A 293 -9.25 7.03 -15.07
C LEU A 293 -9.59 8.51 -15.17
N GLU A 294 -10.77 8.89 -14.69
CA GLU A 294 -11.19 10.29 -14.66
C GLU A 294 -10.24 11.14 -13.78
N PRO A 295 -9.88 12.37 -14.13
CA PRO A 295 -9.09 13.24 -13.25
C PRO A 295 -9.86 13.61 -11.96
N PRO A 296 -9.20 13.72 -10.79
CA PRO A 296 -9.87 14.04 -9.53
C PRO A 296 -10.20 15.53 -9.36
N PHE A 297 -10.01 16.37 -10.38
CA PHE A 297 -10.28 17.80 -10.34
C PHE A 297 -11.10 18.22 -11.56
N GLU A 298 -11.93 19.25 -11.40
CA GLU A 298 -12.57 19.90 -12.53
C GLU A 298 -11.52 20.62 -13.39
N GLY A 299 -11.51 20.35 -14.70
CA GLY A 299 -10.56 20.96 -15.63
C GLY A 299 -10.61 20.36 -17.03
N ASN A 300 -9.94 20.99 -18.00
CA ASN A 300 -9.98 20.55 -19.38
C ASN A 300 -9.03 19.35 -19.58
N PHE A 301 -9.53 18.24 -20.13
CA PHE A 301 -8.80 16.97 -20.21
C PHE A 301 -7.45 17.05 -20.94
N GLN A 302 -7.30 17.98 -21.89
CA GLN A 302 -6.03 18.21 -22.60
C GLN A 302 -4.87 18.56 -21.65
N ASP A 303 -5.18 19.17 -20.50
CA ASP A 303 -4.18 19.59 -19.52
C ASP A 303 -3.63 18.41 -18.70
N PHE A 304 -4.33 17.26 -18.72
CA PHE A 304 -3.99 16.08 -17.90
C PHE A 304 -3.61 14.84 -18.70
N ARG A 305 -3.49 14.96 -20.03
CA ARG A 305 -3.25 13.83 -20.95
C ARG A 305 -1.92 13.10 -20.74
N SER A 306 -0.95 13.74 -20.09
CA SER A 306 0.31 13.11 -19.69
C SER A 306 0.23 12.42 -18.32
N ILE A 307 -0.86 12.64 -17.58
CA ILE A 307 -1.08 12.13 -16.22
C ILE A 307 -1.99 10.89 -16.24
N PHE A 308 -2.98 10.85 -17.13
CA PHE A 308 -3.98 9.77 -17.24
C PHE A 308 -4.02 9.15 -18.63
#